data_AF-A0A944YWV8-F1
#
_entry.id   AF-A0A944YWV8-F1
#
_cell.length_a   1.000
_cell.length_b   1.000
_cell.length_c   1.000
_cell.angle_alpha   90.00
_cell.angle_beta   90.00
_cell.angle_gamma   90.00
#
_symmetry.space_group_name_H-M   'P 1'
#
loop_
_entity.id
_entity.type
_entity.pdbx_description
1 polymer ?
#
loop_
_entity_poly.entity_id
_entity_poly.type
_entity_poly.pdbx_seq_one_letter_code
_entity_poly.pdbx_strand_id
1 'polypeptide(L)' 'MIFLLIPLALALVALVIWGFFWAVRRGQFEDLEGPGHSILMDKDEEMDASYKARQAKVKD' A
#
# COMPACT_ATOMS: atom_id res chain seq x y z
N MET A 1 -20.64 8.76 38.87
CA MET A 1 -19.86 7.84 38.01
C MET A 1 -19.55 8.44 36.64
N ILE A 2 -20.48 9.18 36.01
CA ILE A 2 -20.31 9.79 34.69
C ILE A 2 -19.12 10.77 34.57
N PHE A 3 -18.73 11.41 35.67
CA PHE A 3 -17.59 12.32 35.75
C PHE A 3 -16.23 11.67 35.49
N LEU A 4 -16.12 10.33 35.56
CA LEU A 4 -14.91 9.59 35.15
C LEU A 4 -14.97 9.14 33.69
N LEU A 5 -16.18 8.85 33.18
CA LEU A 5 -16.39 8.36 31.82
C LEU A 5 -16.25 9.48 30.78
N ILE A 6 -16.73 10.69 31.10
CA ILE A 6 -16.60 11.87 30.22
C ILE A 6 -15.14 12.21 29.90
N PRO A 7 -14.24 12.40 30.89
CA PRO A 7 -12.84 12.73 30.59
C PRO A 7 -12.11 11.58 29.92
N LEU A 8 -12.43 10.32 30.27
CA LEU A 8 -11.84 9.15 29.61
C LEU A 8 -12.21 9.10 28.13
N ALA A 9 -13.49 9.32 27.80
CA ALA A 9 -13.94 9.37 26.41
C ALA A 9 -13.27 10.52 25.62
N LEU A 10 -13.15 11.71 26.22
CA LEU A 10 -12.46 12.84 25.61
C LEU A 10 -10.97 12.54 25.36
N ALA A 11 -10.31 11.87 26.30
CA ALA A 11 -8.92 11.45 26.14
C ALA A 11 -8.75 10.45 25.00
N LEU A 12 -9.66 9.47 24.87
CA LEU A 12 -9.64 8.51 23.77
C LEU A 12 -9.85 9.20 22.41
N VAL A 13 -10.81 10.12 22.32
CA VAL A 13 -11.03 10.90 21.09
C VAL A 13 -9.80 11.74 20.74
N ALA A 14 -9.17 12.39 21.72
CA ALA A 14 -7.95 13.15 21.51
C ALA A 14 -6.78 12.28 21.01
N LEU A 15 -6.63 11.07 21.56
CA LEU A 15 -5.62 10.10 21.12
C LEU A 15 -5.85 9.65 19.68
N VAL A 16 -7.09 9.38 19.29
CA VAL A 16 -7.44 9.01 17.90
C VAL A 16 -7.13 10.16 16.95
N ILE A 17 -7.54 11.38 17.28
CA ILE A 17 -7.28 12.57 16.47
C ILE A 17 -5.77 12.77 16.31
N TRP A 18 -5.00 12.70 17.41
CA TRP A 18 -3.54 12.79 17.34
C TRP A 18 -2.97 11.70 16.43
N GLY A 19 -3.33 10.43 16.66
CA GLY A 19 -2.84 9.31 15.85
C GLY A 19 -3.14 9.50 14.35
N PHE A 20 -4.32 9.99 14.02
CA PHE A 20 -4.71 10.31 12.64
C PHE A 20 -3.82 11.40 12.04
N PHE A 21 -3.63 12.54 12.72
CA PHE A 21 -2.76 13.62 12.23
C PHE A 21 -1.29 13.17 12.10
N TRP A 22 -0.81 12.34 13.02
CA TRP A 22 0.53 11.76 12.94
C TRP A 22 0.68 10.87 11.72
N ALA A 23 -0.30 10.01 11.45
CA ALA A 23 -0.31 9.09 10.32
C ALA A 23 -0.40 9.82 8.97
N VAL A 24 -1.22 10.87 8.88
CA VAL A 24 -1.30 11.76 7.71
C VAL A 24 0.05 12.44 7.47
N ARG A 25 0.70 12.98 8.51
CA ARG A 25 2.02 13.62 8.38
C ARG A 25 3.14 12.62 8.02
N ARG A 26 2.97 11.33 8.36
CA ARG A 26 3.92 10.25 8.05
C ARG A 26 3.85 9.78 6.60
N GLY A 27 2.94 10.31 5.78
CA GLY A 27 2.89 9.98 4.35
C GLY A 27 2.50 8.53 4.05
N GLN A 28 1.84 7.82 4.99
CA GLN A 28 1.48 6.39 4.84
C GLN A 28 0.52 6.10 3.66
N PHE A 29 0.04 7.14 2.99
CA PHE A 29 -0.83 7.05 1.82
C PHE A 29 -0.05 7.09 0.50
N GLU A 30 1.21 7.55 0.49
CA GLU A 30 2.08 7.48 -0.70
C GLU A 30 2.55 6.04 -0.98
N ASP A 31 2.62 5.19 0.04
CA ASP A 31 3.05 3.78 -0.10
C ASP A 31 1.93 2.84 -0.61
N LEU A 32 0.72 3.36 -0.84
CA LEU A 32 -0.37 2.59 -1.48
C LEU A 32 -0.27 2.56 -3.01
N GLU A 33 0.59 3.39 -3.62
CA GLU A 33 0.85 3.40 -5.06
C GLU A 33 1.89 2.34 -5.49
N GLY A 34 2.70 1.84 -4.55
CA GLY A 34 3.78 0.89 -4.83
C GLY A 34 3.34 -0.54 -5.20
N PRO A 35 2.38 -1.18 -4.48
CA PRO A 35 2.04 -2.59 -4.72
C PRO A 35 1.18 -2.84 -5.96
N GLY A 36 0.49 -1.81 -6.48
CA GLY A 36 -0.40 -1.95 -7.63
C GLY A 36 0.34 -2.07 -8.97
N HIS A 37 1.57 -1.56 -9.06
CA HIS A 37 2.31 -1.47 -10.32
C HIS A 37 3.18 -2.71 -10.61
N SER A 38 3.69 -3.37 -9.57
CA SER A 38 4.50 -4.60 -9.73
C SER A 38 3.69 -5.76 -10.30
N ILE A 39 2.42 -5.91 -9.92
CA ILE A 39 1.62 -7.07 -10.34
C ILE A 39 1.25 -7.08 -11.83
N LEU A 40 1.32 -5.92 -12.49
CA LEU A 40 1.03 -5.74 -13.91
C LEU A 40 2.32 -5.77 -14.76
N MET A 41 3.43 -5.17 -14.30
CA MET A 41 4.68 -5.13 -15.07
C MET A 41 5.46 -6.45 -15.07
N ASP A 42 5.39 -7.25 -14.00
CA ASP A 42 6.14 -8.51 -13.91
C ASP A 42 5.74 -9.54 -15.00
N LYS A 43 4.52 -9.44 -15.54
CA LYS A 43 4.00 -10.36 -16.57
C LYS A 43 4.48 -10.02 -17.98
N ASP A 44 4.85 -8.78 -18.24
CA ASP A 44 5.24 -8.32 -19.58
C ASP A 44 6.69 -8.72 -19.90
N GLU A 45 7.59 -8.68 -18.92
CA GLU A 45 9.00 -9.07 -19.10
C GLU A 45 9.16 -10.58 -19.29
N GLU A 46 8.41 -11.39 -18.53
CA GLU A 46 8.45 -12.86 -18.66
C GLU A 46 7.88 -13.34 -20.01
N MET A 47 6.90 -12.60 -20.54
CA MET A 47 6.28 -12.90 -21.83
C MET A 47 7.20 -12.55 -23.03
N ASP A 48 7.94 -11.43 -22.98
CA ASP A 48 8.88 -11.03 -24.05
C ASP A 48 10.05 -12.03 -24.17
N ALA A 49 10.60 -12.48 -23.04
CA ALA A 49 11.67 -13.47 -23.00
C ALA A 49 11.24 -14.82 -23.60
N SER A 50 10.03 -15.29 -23.25
CA SER A 50 9.45 -16.53 -23.76
C SER A 50 9.17 -16.47 -25.27
N TYR A 51 8.69 -15.33 -25.77
CA TYR A 51 8.42 -15.12 -27.19
C TYR A 51 9.69 -15.13 -28.05
N LYS A 52 10.77 -14.49 -27.59
CA LYS A 52 12.07 -14.50 -28.29
C LYS A 52 12.70 -15.89 -28.31
N ALA A 53 12.66 -16.62 -27.20
CA ALA A 53 13.20 -17.97 -27.11
C ALA A 53 12.47 -18.96 -28.05
N ARG A 54 11.15 -18.81 -28.18
CA ARG A 54 10.34 -19.63 -29.10
C ARG A 54 10.61 -19.30 -30.57
N GLN A 55 10.76 -18.02 -30.92
CA GLN A 55 11.07 -17.63 -32.30
C GLN A 55 12.46 -18.06 -32.76
N ALA A 56 13.46 -18.02 -31.87
CA ALA A 56 14.80 -18.49 -32.19
C ALA A 56 14.82 -19.99 -32.54
N LYS A 57 14.00 -20.80 -31.84
CA LYS A 57 13.92 -22.25 -32.04
C LYS A 57 13.13 -22.70 -33.27
N VAL A 58 12.30 -21.82 -33.84
CA VAL A 58 11.47 -22.10 -35.03
C VAL A 58 12.20 -21.76 -36.33
N LYS A 59 13.32 -21.04 -36.25
CA LYS A 59 14.09 -20.59 -37.41
C LYS A 59 15.21 -21.56 -37.83
N ASP A 60 15.50 -22.58 -37.01
CA ASP A 60 16.40 -23.70 -37.30
C ASP A 60 15.63 -24.90 -37.88
#